data_AF-A0A4Q9FK46-F1
#
_entry.id   AF-A0A4Q9FK46-F1
#
_cell.length_a   1.000
_cell.length_b   1.000
_cell.length_c   1.000
_cell.angle_alpha   90.00
_cell.angle_beta   90.00
_cell.angle_gamma   90.00
#
_symmetry.space_group_name_H-M   'P 1'
#
loop_
_entity.id
_entity.type
_entity.pdbx_description
1 polymer ?
#
loop_
_entity_poly.entity_id
_entity_poly.type
_entity_poly.pdbx_seq_one_letter_code
_entity_poly.pdbx_strand_id
1 'polypeptide(L)'
;MKHFIFFITLLILPIGLLAQDEVIKTKFIESGVIHESVDANSSVVIHFKRNQKCIVLEYSGQNTYKVKYDELLGYVGDEFLDITESMMDLFYDYEEQEMQKLIAEEENRQQKIRDIVEQKEKRIKDSIAKIAEAKRIKELELQRLAAIKEKKRLDSIARVEEELKRIEREKEVARQRVAALKEQRRLDSIARVEAEAKKQLERQRELERQRLAVIKEKKRLDSIVRVEEELKSIEREREQARRRAAALKEQRRLDSIARVESEAKKQLERERELERQRSAALKEKRRLDSIAQVKELEKQKLARELELARKQLEDLKKKQLRDSIAQIEALKKQKLTDATSQVGTLSEDDKNKQELEQKQREAKERLKFRDSCHYQVNEYDRFYNIRTIRTEAYTIAEHLTVELYKQGLKTNVFFNLSKYNLGCASYLPNQRSSVKITLDNGQVVSFYHSWDIECGSFLFKANLNKTKISSLLKYPIKSILLKGTTDSLEITRIEYREFFMDKLKCIE
;
A
#
# COMPACT_ATOMS: atom_id res chain seq x y z
N MET A 1 20.89 52.94 64.89
CA MET A 1 21.16 52.36 66.23
C MET A 1 22.52 51.70 66.21
N LYS A 2 23.29 51.74 67.32
CA LYS A 2 24.56 51.00 67.57
C LYS A 2 25.60 51.12 66.42
N HIS A 3 26.42 52.18 66.41
CA HIS A 3 27.67 52.26 67.20
C HIS A 3 28.52 50.98 67.15
N PHE A 4 29.60 51.03 66.38
CA PHE A 4 30.89 50.51 66.80
C PHE A 4 31.99 51.40 66.22
N ILE A 5 32.41 52.39 67.01
CA ILE A 5 33.58 53.22 66.70
C ILE A 5 34.77 52.48 67.32
N PHE A 6 35.61 51.87 66.50
CA PHE A 6 36.89 51.36 66.99
C PHE A 6 37.95 52.47 66.89
N PHE A 7 38.33 53.01 68.05
CA PHE A 7 39.54 53.80 68.17
C PHE A 7 40.74 52.91 67.79
N ILE A 8 41.48 53.30 66.76
CA ILE A 8 42.87 52.87 66.56
C ILE A 8 43.71 54.13 66.70
N THR A 9 44.37 54.25 67.84
CA THR A 9 45.13 55.46 68.21
C THR A 9 46.35 55.62 67.34
N LEU A 10 46.49 56.81 66.77
CA LEU A 10 47.68 57.26 66.04
C LEU A 10 48.90 57.23 66.97
N LEU A 11 49.75 56.22 66.85
CA LEU A 11 50.97 56.07 67.63
C LEU A 11 52.18 56.15 66.69
N ILE A 12 52.48 57.38 66.25
CA ILE A 12 53.70 57.67 65.48
C ILE A 12 54.88 57.61 66.45
N LEU A 13 55.41 56.40 66.63
CA LEU A 13 56.77 56.22 67.11
C LEU A 13 57.72 56.64 65.97
N PRO A 14 58.57 57.67 66.14
CA PRO A 14 59.72 57.82 65.28
C PRO A 14 60.67 56.67 65.62
N ILE A 15 60.63 55.59 64.83
CA ILE A 15 61.71 54.61 64.79
C ILE A 15 62.88 55.31 64.10
N GLY A 16 63.58 56.14 64.88
CA GLY A 16 64.91 56.58 64.52
C GLY A 16 65.78 55.34 64.43
N LEU A 17 66.19 55.01 63.20
CA LEU A 17 67.17 53.97 62.93
C LEU A 17 68.51 54.37 63.55
N LEU A 18 68.65 54.13 64.85
CA LEU A 18 69.92 53.83 65.48
C LEU A 18 70.25 52.36 65.18
N ALA A 19 70.32 52.03 63.89
CA ALA A 19 71.39 51.16 63.44
C ALA A 19 72.68 51.89 63.84
N GLN A 20 73.29 51.46 64.94
CA GLN A 20 74.72 51.68 65.08
C GLN A 20 75.33 50.75 64.05
N ASP A 21 75.77 51.31 62.92
CA ASP A 21 76.55 50.55 61.94
C ASP A 21 77.76 50.00 62.69
N GLU A 22 77.71 48.73 63.09
CA GLU A 22 78.76 48.14 63.90
C GLU A 22 79.98 48.00 63.01
N VAL A 23 80.92 48.93 63.18
CA VAL A 23 82.06 49.09 62.28
C VAL A 23 83.00 47.90 62.46
N ILE A 24 82.77 46.84 61.67
CA ILE A 24 83.53 45.59 61.63
C ILE A 24 84.99 45.93 61.30
N LYS A 25 85.86 45.83 62.31
CA LYS A 25 87.27 46.20 62.22
C LYS A 25 88.12 44.94 62.25
N THR A 26 88.87 44.72 61.17
CA THR A 26 89.82 43.63 61.07
C THR A 26 91.23 44.17 60.78
N LYS A 27 92.18 43.27 60.56
CA LYS A 27 93.56 43.53 60.16
C LYS A 27 93.91 42.67 58.94
N PHE A 28 94.85 43.13 58.13
CA PHE A 28 95.39 42.28 57.07
C PHE A 28 96.35 41.24 57.64
N ILE A 29 96.12 39.95 57.35
CA ILE A 29 96.99 38.85 57.82
C ILE A 29 98.26 38.69 56.98
N GLU A 30 98.27 39.21 55.75
CA GLU A 30 99.44 39.30 54.86
C GLU A 30 99.56 40.72 54.24
N SER A 31 100.40 40.91 53.22
CA SER A 31 100.54 42.18 52.49
C SER A 31 100.04 42.01 51.05
N GLY A 32 99.31 42.97 50.52
CA GLY A 32 98.59 42.82 49.25
C GLY A 32 98.04 44.12 48.70
N VAL A 33 97.01 44.00 47.86
CA VAL A 33 96.38 45.10 47.11
C VAL A 33 94.86 45.09 47.30
N ILE A 34 94.27 46.28 47.33
CA ILE A 34 92.82 46.49 47.25
C ILE A 34 92.47 46.82 45.80
N HIS A 35 91.43 46.17 45.29
CA HIS A 35 90.95 46.24 43.92
C HIS A 35 89.70 47.14 43.77
N GLU A 36 89.47 47.68 42.57
CA GLU A 36 88.33 48.56 42.26
C GLU A 36 87.00 47.80 42.09
N SER A 37 87.04 46.54 41.64
CA SER A 37 85.89 45.62 41.63
C SER A 37 86.26 44.27 42.27
N VAL A 38 85.28 43.38 42.37
CA VAL A 38 85.46 41.97 42.80
C VAL A 38 86.36 41.18 41.82
N ASP A 39 86.55 41.67 40.59
CA ASP A 39 87.43 41.04 39.62
C ASP A 39 88.90 41.26 40.02
N ALA A 40 89.66 40.20 40.24
CA ALA A 40 91.10 40.24 40.55
C ALA A 40 91.97 40.87 39.42
N ASN A 41 91.39 41.11 38.23
CA ASN A 41 92.02 41.83 37.12
C ASN A 41 91.68 43.34 37.09
N SER A 42 90.87 43.83 38.03
CA SER A 42 90.47 45.25 38.09
C SER A 42 91.59 46.14 38.66
N SER A 43 91.43 47.46 38.53
CA SER A 43 92.49 48.41 38.89
C SER A 43 92.84 48.35 40.38
N VAL A 44 94.12 48.55 40.69
CA VAL A 44 94.61 48.56 42.08
C VAL A 44 94.42 49.96 42.67
N VAL A 45 93.57 50.03 43.70
CA VAL A 45 93.23 51.26 44.43
C VAL A 45 94.37 51.65 45.37
N ILE A 46 94.86 50.72 46.18
CA ILE A 46 95.91 50.96 47.17
C ILE A 46 96.61 49.64 47.58
N HIS A 47 97.87 49.73 48.01
CA HIS A 47 98.64 48.62 48.58
C HIS A 47 98.62 48.67 50.11
N PHE A 48 98.49 47.52 50.77
CA PHE A 48 98.51 47.38 52.23
C PHE A 48 99.61 46.42 52.70
N LYS A 49 99.96 46.52 53.98
CA LYS A 49 100.95 45.69 54.66
C LYS A 49 100.33 44.89 55.79
N ARG A 50 100.95 43.74 56.09
CA ARG A 50 100.61 42.86 57.20
C ARG A 50 100.41 43.61 58.52
N ASN A 51 99.36 43.24 59.25
CA ASN A 51 98.89 43.82 60.51
C ASN A 51 98.38 45.27 60.45
N GLN A 52 98.28 45.91 59.29
CA GLN A 52 97.52 47.16 59.18
C GLN A 52 96.01 46.89 59.33
N LYS A 53 95.27 47.85 59.90
CA LYS A 53 93.83 47.70 60.19
C LYS A 53 92.97 48.28 59.08
N CYS A 54 91.84 47.63 58.82
CA CYS A 54 90.82 48.08 57.87
C CYS A 54 89.42 47.88 58.46
N ILE A 55 88.43 48.46 57.80
CA ILE A 55 87.00 48.30 58.10
C ILE A 55 86.38 47.44 57.00
N VAL A 56 85.59 46.44 57.35
CA VAL A 56 84.77 45.66 56.41
C VAL A 56 83.40 46.30 56.30
N LEU A 57 82.81 46.31 55.11
CA LEU A 57 81.51 46.95 54.82
C LEU A 57 80.46 45.95 54.33
N GLU A 58 80.81 45.10 53.38
CA GLU A 58 79.91 44.07 52.81
C GLU A 58 80.73 42.88 52.29
N TYR A 59 80.20 41.67 52.42
CA TYR A 59 80.67 40.52 51.65
C TYR A 59 80.11 40.60 50.23
N SER A 60 80.92 40.32 49.22
CA SER A 60 80.60 40.57 47.80
C SER A 60 80.50 39.29 46.97
N GLY A 61 80.45 38.13 47.62
CA GLY A 61 80.60 36.82 46.96
C GLY A 61 82.06 36.50 46.63
N GLN A 62 82.30 35.30 46.11
CA GLN A 62 83.63 34.83 45.63
C GLN A 62 84.77 35.07 46.64
N ASN A 63 84.56 34.75 47.93
CA ASN A 63 85.51 34.95 49.01
C ASN A 63 86.01 36.41 49.16
N THR A 64 85.31 37.39 48.57
CA THR A 64 85.76 38.77 48.47
C THR A 64 84.94 39.69 49.35
N TYR A 65 85.63 40.50 50.15
CA TYR A 65 85.04 41.51 51.03
C TYR A 65 85.35 42.92 50.51
N LYS A 66 84.36 43.81 50.63
CA LYS A 66 84.55 45.24 50.42
C LYS A 66 85.04 45.88 51.71
N VAL A 67 86.13 46.62 51.61
CA VAL A 67 86.83 47.22 52.74
C VAL A 67 87.05 48.72 52.55
N LYS A 68 87.09 49.44 53.67
CA LYS A 68 87.61 50.80 53.77
C LYS A 68 88.99 50.78 54.42
N TYR A 69 89.98 51.36 53.75
CA TYR A 69 91.37 51.45 54.22
C TYR A 69 91.99 52.77 53.72
N ASP A 70 92.61 53.52 54.64
CA ASP A 70 93.18 54.86 54.38
C ASP A 70 92.21 55.82 53.65
N GLU A 71 90.97 55.88 54.15
CA GLU A 71 89.80 56.55 53.57
C GLU A 71 89.31 56.05 52.19
N LEU A 72 90.08 55.24 51.47
CA LEU A 72 89.71 54.64 50.19
C LEU A 72 88.81 53.40 50.38
N LEU A 73 87.98 53.13 49.36
CA LEU A 73 87.11 51.96 49.26
C LEU A 73 87.58 51.03 48.14
N GLY A 74 87.43 49.73 48.35
CA GLY A 74 87.62 48.71 47.32
C GLY A 74 87.42 47.31 47.86
N TYR A 75 87.84 46.31 47.09
CA TYR A 75 87.60 44.89 47.36
C TYR A 75 88.91 44.14 47.63
N VAL A 76 88.87 43.12 48.49
CA VAL A 76 90.01 42.28 48.85
C VAL A 76 89.53 40.87 49.20
N GLY A 77 90.31 39.85 48.85
CA GLY A 77 90.02 38.46 49.17
C GLY A 77 90.17 38.12 50.66
N ASP A 78 89.45 37.08 51.11
CA ASP A 78 89.44 36.61 52.50
C ASP A 78 90.80 36.07 52.95
N GLU A 79 91.63 35.60 52.02
CA GLU A 79 93.01 35.15 52.26
C GLU A 79 93.93 36.27 52.78
N PHE A 80 93.53 37.54 52.66
CA PHE A 80 94.26 38.68 53.18
C PHE A 80 93.71 39.20 54.51
N LEU A 81 92.56 38.74 55.01
CA LEU A 81 91.87 39.30 56.18
C LEU A 81 91.88 38.36 57.40
N ASP A 82 91.86 38.94 58.60
CA ASP A 82 91.66 38.21 59.86
C ASP A 82 90.15 38.03 60.06
N ILE A 83 89.60 36.91 59.59
CA ILE A 83 88.14 36.68 59.57
C ILE A 83 87.59 36.63 61.01
N THR A 84 86.56 37.44 61.26
CA THR A 84 85.91 37.58 62.57
C THR A 84 84.46 37.10 62.51
N GLU A 85 83.85 36.84 63.67
CA GLU A 85 82.48 36.33 63.77
C GLU A 85 81.46 37.24 63.06
N SER A 86 81.56 38.56 63.26
CA SER A 86 80.72 39.55 62.56
C SER A 86 81.00 39.71 61.06
N MET A 87 82.07 39.13 60.52
CA MET A 87 82.24 38.98 59.07
C MET A 87 81.50 37.76 58.52
N MET A 88 81.25 36.73 59.35
CA MET A 88 80.44 35.58 58.95
C MET A 88 78.95 35.95 58.85
N ASP A 89 78.48 36.89 59.67
CA ASP A 89 77.13 37.46 59.55
C ASP A 89 76.91 38.10 58.17
N LEU A 90 77.88 38.91 57.68
CA LEU A 90 77.84 39.48 56.32
C LEU A 90 77.82 38.42 55.22
N PHE A 91 78.47 37.27 55.43
CA PHE A 91 78.43 36.14 54.51
C PHE A 91 77.04 35.49 54.49
N TYR A 92 76.42 35.26 55.67
CA TYR A 92 75.08 34.68 55.75
C TYR A 92 74.00 35.63 55.21
N ASP A 93 74.10 36.94 55.46
CA ASP A 93 73.21 37.96 54.89
C ASP A 93 73.26 37.98 53.35
N TYR A 94 74.45 37.82 52.77
CA TYR A 94 74.64 37.74 51.32
C TYR A 94 74.02 36.47 50.73
N GLU A 95 74.30 35.30 51.33
CA GLU A 95 73.75 34.02 50.88
C GLU A 95 72.22 33.98 51.03
N GLU A 96 71.65 34.57 52.10
CA GLU A 96 70.19 34.71 52.22
C GLU A 96 69.62 35.63 51.13
N GLN A 97 70.27 36.77 50.84
CA GLN A 97 69.82 37.67 49.76
C GLN A 97 69.86 37.00 48.37
N GLU A 98 70.88 36.21 48.05
CA GLU A 98 70.91 35.42 46.80
C GLU A 98 69.83 34.34 46.79
N MET A 99 69.62 33.62 47.90
CA MET A 99 68.54 32.65 48.03
C MET A 99 67.15 33.28 47.88
N GLN A 100 66.91 34.46 48.45
CA GLN A 100 65.66 35.21 48.28
C GLN A 100 65.44 35.64 46.82
N LYS A 101 66.49 36.06 46.10
CA LYS A 101 66.40 36.38 44.65
C LYS A 101 66.00 35.15 43.84
N LEU A 102 66.61 33.99 44.10
CA LEU A 102 66.31 32.73 43.42
C LEU A 102 64.86 32.26 43.69
N ILE A 103 64.38 32.39 44.93
CA ILE A 103 62.98 32.09 45.29
C ILE A 103 62.03 33.02 44.52
N ALA A 104 62.29 34.33 44.52
CA ALA A 104 61.45 35.31 43.82
C ALA A 104 61.44 35.11 42.29
N GLU A 105 62.54 34.66 41.67
CA GLU A 105 62.56 34.30 40.25
C GLU A 105 61.69 33.06 39.96
N GLU A 106 61.80 32.01 40.78
CA GLU A 106 61.00 30.79 40.62
C GLU A 106 59.51 31.05 40.87
N GLU A 107 59.14 31.86 41.87
CA GLU A 107 57.74 32.27 42.09
C GLU A 107 57.17 33.04 40.88
N ASN A 108 57.96 33.96 40.32
CA ASN A 108 57.61 34.74 39.13
C ASN A 108 57.46 33.83 37.89
N ARG A 109 58.37 32.87 37.71
CA ARG A 109 58.29 31.81 36.69
C ARG A 109 57.03 30.96 36.85
N GLN A 110 56.70 30.54 38.07
CA GLN A 110 55.47 29.78 38.33
C GLN A 110 54.21 30.62 38.11
N GLN A 111 54.21 31.92 38.45
CA GLN A 111 53.07 32.79 38.16
C GLN A 111 52.84 32.91 36.65
N LYS A 112 53.89 33.16 35.86
CA LYS A 112 53.81 33.16 34.39
C LYS A 112 53.23 31.84 33.85
N ILE A 113 53.59 30.70 34.44
CA ILE A 113 53.03 29.39 34.06
C ILE A 113 51.54 29.30 34.42
N ARG A 114 51.13 29.74 35.62
CA ARG A 114 49.72 29.79 36.05
C ARG A 114 48.88 30.67 35.11
N ASP A 115 49.34 31.87 34.79
CA ASP A 115 48.67 32.81 33.89
C ASP A 115 48.47 32.21 32.48
N ILE A 116 49.50 31.53 31.95
CA ILE A 116 49.44 30.84 30.64
C ILE A 116 48.43 29.69 30.66
N VAL A 117 48.32 28.95 31.77
CA VAL A 117 47.33 27.86 31.93
C VAL A 117 45.92 28.43 32.01
N GLU A 118 45.68 29.46 32.83
CA GLU A 118 44.35 30.08 32.94
C GLU A 118 43.88 30.70 31.62
N GLN A 119 44.77 31.40 30.90
CA GLN A 119 44.46 31.94 29.57
C GLN A 119 44.13 30.83 28.56
N LYS A 120 44.83 29.69 28.60
CA LYS A 120 44.52 28.53 27.76
C LYS A 120 43.15 27.94 28.13
N GLU A 121 42.87 27.73 29.40
CA GLU A 121 41.56 27.25 29.87
C GLU A 121 40.42 28.18 29.45
N LYS A 122 40.58 29.50 29.60
CA LYS A 122 39.59 30.49 29.21
C LYS A 122 39.31 30.41 27.70
N ARG A 123 40.36 30.37 26.87
CA ARG A 123 40.24 30.20 25.41
C ARG A 123 39.58 28.87 25.02
N ILE A 124 39.81 27.80 25.78
CA ILE A 124 39.12 26.50 25.59
C ILE A 124 37.63 26.63 25.93
N LYS A 125 37.29 27.19 27.10
CA LYS A 125 35.91 27.43 27.56
C LYS A 125 35.12 28.29 26.55
N ASP A 126 35.71 29.39 26.08
CA ASP A 126 35.14 30.28 25.06
C ASP A 126 34.93 29.57 23.71
N SER A 127 35.87 28.70 23.32
CA SER A 127 35.77 27.93 22.06
C SER A 127 34.67 26.87 22.13
N ILE A 128 34.54 26.18 23.28
CA ILE A 128 33.46 25.21 23.53
C ILE A 128 32.10 25.92 23.52
N ALA A 129 31.99 27.09 24.16
CA ALA A 129 30.77 27.90 24.16
C ALA A 129 30.33 28.28 22.74
N LYS A 130 31.25 28.81 21.91
CA LYS A 130 30.99 29.17 20.50
C LYS A 130 30.58 27.95 19.66
N ILE A 131 31.18 26.79 19.89
CA ILE A 131 30.80 25.53 19.22
C ILE A 131 29.39 25.07 19.65
N ALA A 132 29.04 25.21 20.93
CA ALA A 132 27.72 24.85 21.45
C ALA A 132 26.61 25.78 20.91
N GLU A 133 26.88 27.09 20.84
CA GLU A 133 25.99 28.09 20.24
C GLU A 133 25.77 27.83 18.74
N ALA A 134 26.86 27.64 17.98
CA ALA A 134 26.78 27.32 16.54
C ALA A 134 26.03 26.01 16.25
N LYS A 135 26.06 25.03 17.18
CA LYS A 135 25.23 23.81 17.09
C LYS A 135 23.75 24.14 17.32
N ARG A 136 23.41 24.88 18.38
CA ARG A 136 22.02 25.30 18.68
C ARG A 136 21.38 26.08 17.54
N ILE A 137 22.13 26.99 16.90
CA ILE A 137 21.65 27.77 15.75
C ILE A 137 21.31 26.84 14.57
N LYS A 138 22.20 25.90 14.22
CA LYS A 138 21.97 24.92 13.14
C LYS A 138 20.81 23.97 13.44
N GLU A 139 20.64 23.56 14.70
CA GLU A 139 19.52 22.72 15.13
C GLU A 139 18.18 23.46 15.01
N LEU A 140 18.12 24.73 15.44
CA LEU A 140 16.96 25.60 15.26
C LEU A 140 16.63 25.85 13.78
N GLU A 141 17.64 26.02 12.93
CA GLU A 141 17.47 26.14 11.48
C GLU A 141 16.91 24.86 10.85
N LEU A 142 17.43 23.69 11.22
CA LEU A 142 16.91 22.39 10.80
C LEU A 142 15.45 22.18 11.24
N GLN A 143 15.10 22.56 12.48
CA GLN A 143 13.72 22.51 12.97
C GLN A 143 12.79 23.44 12.17
N ARG A 144 13.23 24.68 11.87
CA ARG A 144 12.48 25.62 11.00
C ARG A 144 12.29 25.07 9.59
N LEU A 145 13.32 24.49 8.99
CA LEU A 145 13.24 23.86 7.66
C LEU A 145 12.31 22.64 7.66
N ALA A 146 12.30 21.84 8.73
CA ALA A 146 11.35 20.74 8.89
C ALA A 146 9.90 21.24 9.01
N ALA A 147 9.65 22.25 9.85
CA ALA A 147 8.32 22.86 10.00
C ALA A 147 7.80 23.48 8.69
N ILE A 148 8.67 24.15 7.91
CA ILE A 148 8.32 24.70 6.59
C ILE A 148 7.99 23.58 5.58
N LYS A 149 8.74 22.47 5.60
CA LYS A 149 8.45 21.29 4.76
C LYS A 149 7.11 20.66 5.13
N GLU A 150 6.84 20.45 6.42
CA GLU A 150 5.60 19.80 6.86
C GLU A 150 4.39 20.71 6.62
N LYS A 151 4.49 22.03 6.86
CA LYS A 151 3.44 22.97 6.46
C LYS A 151 3.15 22.86 4.95
N LYS A 152 4.18 22.84 4.09
CA LYS A 152 3.97 22.67 2.64
C LYS A 152 3.28 21.34 2.29
N ARG A 153 3.54 20.25 3.03
CA ARG A 153 2.83 18.97 2.86
C ARG A 153 1.36 19.08 3.27
N LEU A 154 1.05 19.67 4.42
CA LEU A 154 -0.32 19.94 4.87
C LEU A 154 -1.08 20.85 3.90
N ASP A 155 -0.47 21.96 3.46
CA ASP A 155 -1.02 22.88 2.45
C ASP A 155 -1.30 22.16 1.11
N SER A 156 -0.54 21.11 0.77
CA SER A 156 -0.72 20.31 -0.45
C SER A 156 -1.84 19.27 -0.30
N ILE A 157 -1.91 18.60 0.86
CA ILE A 157 -2.99 17.65 1.20
C ILE A 157 -4.34 18.37 1.22
N ALA A 158 -4.42 19.55 1.85
CA ALA A 158 -5.64 20.35 1.93
C ALA A 158 -6.19 20.74 0.54
N ARG A 159 -5.31 21.04 -0.43
CA ARG A 159 -5.70 21.32 -1.82
C ARG A 159 -6.30 20.09 -2.51
N VAL A 160 -5.64 18.93 -2.38
CA VAL A 160 -6.13 17.66 -2.94
C VAL A 160 -7.47 17.28 -2.31
N GLU A 161 -7.66 17.49 -1.01
CA GLU A 161 -8.95 17.30 -0.36
C GLU A 161 -10.04 18.25 -0.87
N GLU A 162 -9.76 19.53 -1.10
CA GLU A 162 -10.74 20.45 -1.67
C GLU A 162 -11.11 20.05 -3.11
N GLU A 163 -10.13 19.66 -3.92
CA GLU A 163 -10.32 19.19 -5.29
C GLU A 163 -11.17 17.90 -5.35
N LEU A 164 -10.87 16.91 -4.50
CA LEU A 164 -11.71 15.71 -4.36
C LEU A 164 -13.14 16.06 -3.95
N LYS A 165 -13.31 16.98 -2.98
CA LYS A 165 -14.63 17.48 -2.56
C LYS A 165 -15.34 18.29 -3.66
N ARG A 166 -14.64 18.89 -4.64
CA ARG A 166 -15.25 19.49 -5.84
C ARG A 166 -15.72 18.42 -6.82
N ILE A 167 -14.83 17.50 -7.16
CA ILE A 167 -15.10 16.37 -8.08
C ILE A 167 -16.29 15.53 -7.59
N GLU A 168 -16.43 15.33 -6.27
CA GLU A 168 -17.58 14.61 -5.69
C GLU A 168 -18.90 15.37 -5.84
N ARG A 169 -18.92 16.69 -5.55
CA ARG A 169 -20.09 17.55 -5.76
C ARG A 169 -20.49 17.62 -7.24
N GLU A 170 -19.52 17.68 -8.16
CA GLU A 170 -19.77 17.62 -9.61
C GLU A 170 -20.37 16.28 -10.05
N LYS A 171 -19.86 15.16 -9.52
CA LYS A 171 -20.43 13.82 -9.74
C LYS A 171 -21.85 13.70 -9.20
N GLU A 172 -22.16 14.31 -8.06
CA GLU A 172 -23.51 14.33 -7.51
C GLU A 172 -24.47 15.14 -8.38
N VAL A 173 -24.10 16.37 -8.77
CA VAL A 173 -24.89 17.19 -9.71
C VAL A 173 -25.10 16.47 -11.05
N ALA A 174 -24.08 15.74 -11.55
CA ALA A 174 -24.22 14.92 -12.75
C ALA A 174 -25.22 13.76 -12.55
N ARG A 175 -25.20 13.06 -11.40
CA ARG A 175 -26.19 12.02 -11.04
C ARG A 175 -27.61 12.59 -10.96
N GLN A 176 -27.78 13.74 -10.31
CA GLN A 176 -29.07 14.44 -10.22
C GLN A 176 -29.61 14.83 -11.61
N ARG A 177 -28.76 15.39 -12.48
CA ARG A 177 -29.13 15.70 -13.89
C ARG A 177 -29.54 14.44 -14.67
N VAL A 178 -28.82 13.34 -14.53
CA VAL A 178 -29.17 12.06 -15.19
C VAL A 178 -30.48 11.47 -14.63
N ALA A 179 -30.77 11.63 -13.34
CA ALA A 179 -32.05 11.22 -12.75
C ALA A 179 -33.21 12.07 -13.28
N ALA A 180 -33.07 13.39 -13.29
CA ALA A 180 -34.07 14.31 -13.85
C ALA A 180 -34.36 14.03 -15.34
N LEU A 181 -33.33 13.81 -16.16
CA LEU A 181 -33.50 13.45 -17.57
C LEU A 181 -34.17 12.08 -17.78
N LYS A 182 -33.99 11.12 -16.85
CA LYS A 182 -34.71 9.84 -16.88
C LYS A 182 -36.20 10.03 -16.59
N GLU A 183 -36.53 10.81 -15.56
CA GLU A 183 -37.93 11.04 -15.19
C GLU A 183 -38.65 11.92 -16.21
N GLN A 184 -38.00 12.94 -16.78
CA GLN A 184 -38.53 13.70 -17.91
C GLN A 184 -38.88 12.78 -19.09
N ARG A 185 -37.97 11.91 -19.52
CA ARG A 185 -38.24 10.92 -20.58
C ARG A 185 -39.39 9.96 -20.23
N ARG A 186 -39.61 9.70 -18.94
CA ARG A 186 -40.70 8.84 -18.46
C ARG A 186 -42.05 9.56 -18.58
N LEU A 187 -42.11 10.82 -18.17
CA LEU A 187 -43.26 11.70 -18.34
C LEU A 187 -43.58 11.94 -19.83
N ASP A 188 -42.56 12.23 -20.66
CA ASP A 188 -42.71 12.36 -22.12
C ASP A 188 -43.27 11.07 -22.75
N SER A 189 -42.87 9.89 -22.26
CA SER A 189 -43.38 8.60 -22.73
C SER A 189 -44.83 8.38 -22.33
N ILE A 190 -45.20 8.70 -21.08
CA ILE A 190 -46.59 8.63 -20.59
C ILE A 190 -47.49 9.57 -21.41
N ALA A 191 -47.08 10.83 -21.59
CA ALA A 191 -47.83 11.82 -22.36
C ALA A 191 -48.03 11.42 -23.84
N ARG A 192 -47.05 10.72 -24.45
CA ARG A 192 -47.21 10.12 -25.79
C ARG A 192 -48.24 9.01 -25.81
N VAL A 193 -48.20 8.08 -24.85
CA VAL A 193 -49.17 6.98 -24.74
C VAL A 193 -50.58 7.52 -24.49
N GLU A 194 -50.75 8.52 -23.64
CA GLU A 194 -52.04 9.20 -23.40
C GLU A 194 -52.57 9.90 -24.66
N ALA A 195 -51.70 10.61 -25.40
CA ALA A 195 -52.07 11.26 -26.65
C ALA A 195 -52.45 10.26 -27.75
N GLU A 196 -51.78 9.11 -27.83
CA GLU A 196 -52.13 8.02 -28.75
C GLU A 196 -53.43 7.31 -28.35
N ALA A 197 -53.63 7.03 -27.07
CA ALA A 197 -54.88 6.46 -26.54
C ALA A 197 -56.08 7.39 -26.83
N LYS A 198 -55.92 8.70 -26.64
CA LYS A 198 -56.93 9.71 -27.01
C LYS A 198 -57.24 9.68 -28.51
N LYS A 199 -56.22 9.63 -29.39
CA LYS A 199 -56.38 9.50 -30.84
C LYS A 199 -56.97 8.15 -31.27
N GLN A 200 -56.86 7.08 -30.47
CA GLN A 200 -57.54 5.82 -30.72
C GLN A 200 -59.03 5.91 -30.31
N LEU A 201 -59.33 6.50 -29.15
CA LEU A 201 -60.70 6.71 -28.67
C LEU A 201 -61.50 7.64 -29.59
N GLU A 202 -60.88 8.70 -30.12
CA GLU A 202 -61.51 9.59 -31.10
C GLU A 202 -61.83 8.85 -32.41
N ARG A 203 -60.90 8.04 -32.93
CA ARG A 203 -61.16 7.18 -34.11
C ARG A 203 -62.22 6.10 -33.86
N GLN A 204 -62.29 5.51 -32.67
CA GLN A 204 -63.38 4.58 -32.31
C GLN A 204 -64.74 5.27 -32.32
N ARG A 205 -64.85 6.46 -31.72
CA ARG A 205 -66.07 7.29 -31.73
C ARG A 205 -66.47 7.73 -33.15
N GLU A 206 -65.51 8.00 -34.02
CA GLU A 206 -65.76 8.31 -35.42
C GLU A 206 -66.28 7.10 -36.20
N LEU A 207 -65.64 5.93 -36.06
CA LEU A 207 -66.11 4.67 -36.65
C LEU A 207 -67.51 4.28 -36.13
N GLU A 208 -67.82 4.53 -34.86
CA GLU A 208 -69.14 4.32 -34.29
C GLU A 208 -70.19 5.27 -34.89
N ARG A 209 -69.86 6.56 -35.06
CA ARG A 209 -70.71 7.53 -35.78
C ARG A 209 -70.96 7.12 -37.22
N GLN A 210 -69.94 6.64 -37.94
CA GLN A 210 -70.08 6.12 -39.30
C GLN A 210 -70.99 4.88 -39.34
N ARG A 211 -70.82 3.91 -38.43
CA ARG A 211 -71.71 2.74 -38.29
C ARG A 211 -73.16 3.16 -38.01
N LEU A 212 -73.38 4.12 -37.12
CA LEU A 212 -74.71 4.66 -36.82
C LEU A 212 -75.33 5.39 -38.03
N ALA A 213 -74.54 6.06 -38.86
CA ALA A 213 -75.00 6.65 -40.11
C ALA A 213 -75.44 5.56 -41.12
N VAL A 214 -74.58 4.56 -41.36
CA VAL A 214 -74.90 3.42 -42.25
C VAL A 214 -76.14 2.65 -41.79
N ILE A 215 -76.33 2.46 -40.48
CA ILE A 215 -77.54 1.83 -39.93
C ILE A 215 -78.79 2.69 -40.16
N LYS A 216 -78.70 4.02 -40.03
CA LYS A 216 -79.81 4.94 -40.35
C LYS A 216 -80.14 4.94 -41.84
N GLU A 217 -79.12 4.90 -42.70
CA GLU A 217 -79.28 4.89 -44.15
C GLU A 217 -79.85 3.56 -44.65
N LYS A 218 -79.36 2.43 -44.13
CA LYS A 218 -79.99 1.13 -44.38
C LYS A 218 -81.45 1.11 -43.95
N LYS A 219 -81.79 1.64 -42.77
CA LYS A 219 -83.20 1.77 -42.33
C LYS A 219 -84.06 2.65 -43.25
N ARG A 220 -83.48 3.64 -43.94
CA ARG A 220 -84.19 4.41 -44.99
C ARG A 220 -84.42 3.56 -46.24
N LEU A 221 -83.39 2.86 -46.72
CA LEU A 221 -83.49 1.97 -47.89
C LEU A 221 -84.49 0.82 -47.65
N ASP A 222 -84.39 0.14 -46.50
CA ASP A 222 -85.33 -0.91 -46.07
C ASP A 222 -86.78 -0.39 -45.98
N SER A 223 -86.97 0.91 -45.70
CA SER A 223 -88.29 1.55 -45.68
C SER A 223 -88.81 1.95 -47.06
N ILE A 224 -87.93 2.30 -48.00
CA ILE A 224 -88.29 2.61 -49.40
C ILE A 224 -88.72 1.33 -50.12
N VAL A 225 -87.97 0.23 -49.95
CA VAL A 225 -88.29 -1.08 -50.55
C VAL A 225 -89.69 -1.56 -50.15
N ARG A 226 -90.08 -1.43 -48.87
CA ARG A 226 -91.43 -1.80 -48.41
C ARG A 226 -92.54 -1.00 -49.11
N VAL A 227 -92.36 0.31 -49.29
CA VAL A 227 -93.33 1.16 -49.99
C VAL A 227 -93.43 0.78 -51.47
N GLU A 228 -92.32 0.41 -52.11
CA GLU A 228 -92.37 -0.13 -53.47
C GLU A 228 -93.10 -1.49 -53.56
N GLU A 229 -92.94 -2.36 -52.57
CA GLU A 229 -93.63 -3.66 -52.52
C GLU A 229 -95.13 -3.51 -52.29
N GLU A 230 -95.56 -2.56 -51.44
CA GLU A 230 -96.97 -2.19 -51.25
C GLU A 230 -97.58 -1.59 -52.53
N LEU A 231 -96.88 -0.70 -53.23
CA LEU A 231 -97.35 -0.17 -54.51
C LEU A 231 -97.54 -1.27 -55.57
N LYS A 232 -96.60 -2.23 -55.64
CA LYS A 232 -96.66 -3.39 -56.54
C LYS A 232 -97.77 -4.39 -56.16
N SER A 233 -98.22 -4.45 -54.90
CA SER A 233 -99.36 -5.30 -54.51
C SER A 233 -100.70 -4.68 -54.94
N ILE A 234 -100.89 -3.38 -54.70
CA ILE A 234 -102.09 -2.61 -55.09
C ILE A 234 -102.32 -2.65 -56.61
N GLU A 235 -101.25 -2.62 -57.41
CA GLU A 235 -101.36 -2.72 -58.88
C GLU A 235 -101.88 -4.09 -59.34
N ARG A 236 -101.42 -5.19 -58.71
CA ARG A 236 -101.87 -6.56 -58.99
C ARG A 236 -103.35 -6.75 -58.67
N GLU A 237 -103.84 -6.19 -57.57
CA GLU A 237 -105.26 -6.24 -57.21
C GLU A 237 -106.14 -5.51 -58.25
N ARG A 238 -105.71 -4.31 -58.70
CA ARG A 238 -106.39 -3.56 -59.77
C ARG A 238 -106.46 -4.35 -61.07
N GLU A 239 -105.42 -5.11 -61.41
CA GLU A 239 -105.44 -5.96 -62.61
C GLU A 239 -106.41 -7.14 -62.46
N GLN A 240 -106.43 -7.83 -61.31
CA GLN A 240 -107.41 -8.89 -61.04
C GLN A 240 -108.86 -8.38 -61.09
N ALA A 241 -109.12 -7.18 -60.57
CA ALA A 241 -110.44 -6.56 -60.64
C ALA A 241 -110.91 -6.34 -62.09
N ARG A 242 -110.01 -5.88 -62.97
CA ARG A 242 -110.30 -5.74 -64.42
C ARG A 242 -110.61 -7.09 -65.08
N ARG A 243 -109.85 -8.14 -64.78
CA ARG A 243 -110.09 -9.50 -65.31
C ARG A 243 -111.46 -10.05 -64.87
N ARG A 244 -111.86 -9.86 -63.61
CA ARG A 244 -113.19 -10.26 -63.09
C ARG A 244 -114.33 -9.50 -63.78
N ALA A 245 -114.18 -8.20 -64.02
CA ALA A 245 -115.18 -7.39 -64.72
C ALA A 245 -115.38 -7.80 -66.19
N ALA A 246 -114.33 -8.28 -66.86
CA ALA A 246 -114.43 -8.82 -68.22
C ALA A 246 -115.21 -10.15 -68.26
N ALA A 247 -114.93 -11.09 -67.36
CA ALA A 247 -115.62 -12.39 -67.30
C ALA A 247 -117.14 -12.24 -67.09
N LEU A 248 -117.56 -11.31 -66.22
CA LEU A 248 -118.98 -11.00 -65.97
C LEU A 248 -119.72 -10.41 -67.18
N LYS A 249 -119.02 -9.81 -68.15
CA LYS A 249 -119.65 -9.35 -69.40
C LYS A 249 -119.95 -10.51 -70.34
N GLU A 250 -119.03 -11.48 -70.48
CA GLU A 250 -119.24 -12.60 -71.41
C GLU A 250 -120.28 -13.60 -70.88
N GLN A 251 -120.33 -13.83 -69.55
CA GLN A 251 -121.37 -14.65 -68.93
C GLN A 251 -122.78 -14.14 -69.25
N ARG A 252 -123.01 -12.82 -69.14
CA ARG A 252 -124.30 -12.19 -69.48
C ARG A 252 -124.70 -12.34 -70.96
N ARG A 253 -123.73 -12.60 -71.85
CA ARG A 253 -123.96 -12.77 -73.29
C ARG A 253 -124.43 -14.18 -73.65
N LEU A 254 -124.00 -15.18 -72.89
CA LEU A 254 -124.45 -16.56 -73.03
C LEU A 254 -125.89 -16.72 -72.49
N ASP A 255 -126.21 -16.12 -71.34
CA ASP A 255 -127.55 -16.15 -70.74
C ASP A 255 -128.65 -15.58 -71.66
N SER A 256 -128.32 -14.61 -72.52
CA SER A 256 -129.27 -14.03 -73.48
C SER A 256 -129.66 -14.96 -74.63
N ILE A 257 -128.83 -15.95 -74.98
CA ILE A 257 -129.11 -16.89 -76.08
C ILE A 257 -130.03 -18.02 -75.59
N ALA A 258 -129.74 -18.59 -74.41
CA ALA A 258 -130.46 -19.73 -73.85
C ALA A 258 -131.96 -19.47 -73.58
N ARG A 259 -132.38 -18.21 -73.42
CA ARG A 259 -133.80 -17.87 -73.18
C ARG A 259 -134.68 -18.09 -74.41
N VAL A 260 -134.19 -17.75 -75.62
CA VAL A 260 -134.99 -17.77 -76.87
C VAL A 260 -135.42 -19.19 -77.24
N GLU A 261 -134.53 -20.18 -77.08
CA GLU A 261 -134.84 -21.59 -77.36
C GLU A 261 -135.84 -22.21 -76.36
N SER A 262 -135.99 -21.61 -75.17
CA SER A 262 -136.78 -22.17 -74.07
C SER A 262 -138.29 -21.93 -74.20
N GLU A 263 -138.70 -20.94 -75.00
CA GLU A 263 -140.12 -20.57 -75.15
C GLU A 263 -140.79 -21.37 -76.29
N ALA A 264 -140.08 -21.64 -77.38
CA ALA A 264 -140.59 -22.41 -78.52
C ALA A 264 -141.02 -23.84 -78.14
N LYS A 265 -140.30 -24.51 -77.23
CA LYS A 265 -140.67 -25.87 -76.75
C LYS A 265 -141.97 -25.89 -75.94
N LYS A 266 -142.29 -24.81 -75.21
CA LYS A 266 -143.45 -24.73 -74.28
C LYS A 266 -144.82 -24.54 -74.95
N GLN A 267 -144.88 -24.48 -76.28
CA GLN A 267 -146.13 -24.59 -77.03
C GLN A 267 -146.40 -26.04 -77.46
N LEU A 268 -145.39 -26.79 -77.89
CA LEU A 268 -145.55 -28.16 -78.43
C LEU A 268 -145.88 -29.23 -77.38
N GLU A 269 -145.48 -29.03 -76.12
CA GLU A 269 -145.73 -30.02 -75.06
C GLU A 269 -147.18 -29.98 -74.54
N ARG A 270 -147.86 -28.82 -74.60
CA ARG A 270 -149.22 -28.65 -74.05
C ARG A 270 -150.31 -29.43 -74.79
N GLU A 271 -150.14 -29.72 -76.08
CA GLU A 271 -151.05 -30.61 -76.81
C GLU A 271 -150.90 -32.08 -76.37
N ARG A 272 -149.71 -32.50 -75.95
CA ARG A 272 -149.38 -33.90 -75.65
C ARG A 272 -149.69 -34.32 -74.22
N GLU A 273 -149.93 -33.37 -73.33
CA GLU A 273 -150.16 -33.64 -71.90
C GLU A 273 -151.63 -33.98 -71.60
N LEU A 274 -152.58 -33.48 -72.41
CA LEU A 274 -154.01 -33.75 -72.24
C LEU A 274 -154.38 -35.23 -72.44
N GLU A 275 -153.65 -35.93 -73.33
CA GLU A 275 -153.93 -37.30 -73.74
C GLU A 275 -153.45 -38.35 -72.72
N ARG A 276 -152.44 -38.02 -71.91
CA ARG A 276 -151.76 -38.96 -71.00
C ARG A 276 -152.39 -39.11 -69.62
N GLN A 277 -153.31 -38.24 -69.22
CA GLN A 277 -153.89 -38.25 -67.86
C GLN A 277 -154.83 -39.44 -67.56
N ARG A 278 -155.19 -40.29 -68.55
CA ARG A 278 -156.21 -41.33 -68.40
C ARG A 278 -155.73 -42.73 -67.98
N SER A 279 -154.42 -43.04 -67.95
CA SER A 279 -153.96 -44.45 -68.02
C SER A 279 -153.07 -44.98 -66.87
N ALA A 280 -152.58 -44.15 -65.94
CA ALA A 280 -151.44 -44.51 -65.08
C ALA A 280 -151.70 -44.46 -63.56
N ALA A 281 -152.82 -45.00 -63.08
CA ALA A 281 -153.23 -44.92 -61.66
C ALA A 281 -152.91 -46.16 -60.78
N LEU A 282 -151.99 -47.06 -61.18
CA LEU A 282 -151.85 -48.38 -60.54
C LEU A 282 -150.41 -48.86 -60.26
N LYS A 283 -150.16 -49.09 -58.95
CA LYS A 283 -149.21 -50.02 -58.27
C LYS A 283 -147.81 -49.48 -57.85
N GLU A 284 -147.58 -49.52 -56.53
CA GLU A 284 -146.35 -49.24 -55.75
C GLU A 284 -146.41 -50.08 -54.43
N LYS A 285 -145.30 -50.20 -53.66
CA LYS A 285 -145.01 -51.08 -52.49
C LYS A 285 -144.55 -52.52 -52.87
N ARG A 286 -143.39 -53.11 -52.47
CA ARG A 286 -142.35 -52.95 -51.39
C ARG A 286 -142.83 -53.39 -49.98
N ARG A 287 -142.13 -54.08 -49.05
CA ARG A 287 -140.79 -54.73 -48.77
C ARG A 287 -140.94 -55.40 -47.33
N LEU A 288 -140.05 -56.16 -46.63
CA LEU A 288 -138.56 -56.25 -46.43
C LEU A 288 -138.11 -57.58 -45.68
N ASP A 289 -136.84 -57.67 -45.17
CA ASP A 289 -136.16 -58.61 -44.19
C ASP A 289 -135.38 -59.90 -44.66
N SER A 290 -134.37 -60.56 -43.98
CA SER A 290 -133.34 -60.20 -42.93
C SER A 290 -132.28 -61.32 -42.52
N ILE A 291 -131.12 -60.95 -41.92
CA ILE A 291 -130.18 -61.66 -40.93
C ILE A 291 -129.15 -62.80 -41.33
N ALA A 292 -127.98 -62.88 -40.61
CA ALA A 292 -126.91 -63.98 -40.46
C ALA A 292 -125.60 -63.98 -41.33
N GLN A 293 -124.44 -64.71 -41.15
CA GLN A 293 -123.52 -65.31 -40.08
C GLN A 293 -122.22 -65.96 -40.77
N VAL A 294 -121.06 -66.49 -40.24
CA VAL A 294 -120.16 -66.48 -39.00
C VAL A 294 -118.76 -67.26 -39.16
N LYS A 295 -117.62 -66.71 -38.61
CA LYS A 295 -116.31 -67.25 -38.01
C LYS A 295 -115.20 -68.24 -38.60
N GLU A 296 -113.93 -67.91 -38.23
CA GLU A 296 -112.70 -68.71 -37.79
C GLU A 296 -111.57 -69.35 -38.70
N LEU A 297 -110.31 -69.38 -38.13
CA LEU A 297 -109.07 -70.21 -38.38
C LEU A 297 -108.34 -70.11 -39.77
N GLU A 298 -107.01 -70.26 -40.00
CA GLU A 298 -105.72 -70.36 -39.24
C GLU A 298 -104.65 -69.46 -39.94
N LYS A 299 -103.45 -69.10 -39.43
CA LYS A 299 -102.69 -69.27 -38.16
C LYS A 299 -101.46 -70.24 -38.02
N GLN A 300 -100.75 -70.73 -39.05
CA GLN A 300 -99.34 -71.23 -38.86
C GLN A 300 -98.48 -71.41 -40.15
N LYS A 301 -97.27 -70.82 -40.18
CA LYS A 301 -95.95 -71.44 -40.57
C LYS A 301 -94.80 -70.42 -40.78
N LEU A 302 -94.15 -70.05 -39.68
CA LEU A 302 -92.84 -69.41 -39.64
C LEU A 302 -91.76 -70.51 -39.63
N ALA A 303 -90.96 -70.72 -40.70
CA ALA A 303 -90.09 -71.91 -40.75
C ALA A 303 -88.81 -71.94 -41.64
N ARG A 304 -88.64 -71.15 -42.72
CA ARG A 304 -87.63 -71.49 -43.76
C ARG A 304 -86.61 -70.43 -44.21
N GLU A 305 -86.88 -69.14 -44.04
CA GLU A 305 -86.18 -68.01 -44.69
C GLU A 305 -84.64 -67.88 -44.61
N LEU A 306 -83.95 -68.66 -43.77
CA LEU A 306 -82.68 -68.27 -43.12
C LEU A 306 -81.42 -68.98 -43.67
N GLU A 307 -81.52 -69.73 -44.77
CA GLU A 307 -80.43 -70.60 -45.25
C GLU A 307 -79.80 -70.18 -46.61
N LEU A 308 -79.77 -68.87 -46.92
CA LEU A 308 -79.04 -68.35 -48.10
C LEU A 308 -77.78 -67.53 -47.76
N ALA A 309 -77.05 -67.95 -46.72
CA ALA A 309 -75.71 -67.45 -46.45
C ALA A 309 -74.67 -68.02 -47.45
N ARG A 310 -73.43 -67.48 -47.40
CA ARG A 310 -72.19 -68.09 -47.95
C ARG A 310 -72.01 -68.13 -49.48
N LYS A 311 -72.29 -67.06 -50.23
CA LYS A 311 -71.61 -66.80 -51.52
C LYS A 311 -71.18 -65.33 -51.65
N GLN A 312 -70.11 -65.10 -52.41
CA GLN A 312 -69.56 -63.78 -52.81
C GLN A 312 -68.86 -62.93 -51.75
N LEU A 313 -68.18 -63.58 -50.79
CA LEU A 313 -66.87 -63.11 -50.34
C LEU A 313 -65.81 -63.98 -51.03
N GLU A 314 -65.10 -63.45 -52.03
CA GLU A 314 -63.66 -63.74 -52.30
C GLU A 314 -63.13 -62.97 -53.54
N ASP A 315 -63.72 -63.17 -54.72
CA ASP A 315 -63.09 -62.76 -55.98
C ASP A 315 -63.64 -61.48 -56.62
N LEU A 316 -62.90 -60.38 -56.48
CA LEU A 316 -62.07 -59.89 -57.61
C LEU A 316 -61.11 -58.76 -57.20
N LYS A 317 -59.82 -59.11 -57.15
CA LYS A 317 -58.71 -58.16 -56.98
C LYS A 317 -58.53 -57.29 -58.23
N LYS A 318 -58.50 -55.95 -58.08
CA LYS A 318 -57.50 -55.00 -58.67
C LYS A 318 -58.07 -53.59 -58.91
N LYS A 319 -57.52 -52.59 -58.21
CA LYS A 319 -56.59 -51.59 -58.79
C LYS A 319 -55.81 -50.87 -57.68
N GLN A 320 -54.61 -50.42 -58.01
CA GLN A 320 -53.65 -49.73 -57.12
C GLN A 320 -54.06 -48.22 -57.02
N LEU A 321 -53.54 -47.35 -56.13
CA LEU A 321 -52.12 -46.98 -56.04
C LEU A 321 -51.85 -45.85 -55.01
N ARG A 322 -50.77 -45.99 -54.22
CA ARG A 322 -49.97 -44.95 -53.50
C ARG A 322 -50.52 -44.20 -52.28
N ASP A 323 -50.03 -44.63 -51.12
CA ASP A 323 -49.49 -43.82 -50.01
C ASP A 323 -48.22 -43.02 -50.45
N SER A 324 -47.57 -42.15 -49.68
CA SER A 324 -47.78 -41.65 -48.30
C SER A 324 -47.10 -40.26 -48.12
N ILE A 325 -47.27 -39.61 -46.97
CA ILE A 325 -46.70 -38.26 -46.69
C ILE A 325 -45.52 -38.32 -45.70
N ALA A 326 -44.40 -37.67 -46.06
CA ALA A 326 -43.29 -37.24 -45.21
C ALA A 326 -42.59 -36.05 -45.94
N GLN A 327 -41.81 -35.14 -45.35
CA GLN A 327 -41.02 -35.13 -44.09
C GLN A 327 -40.93 -33.69 -43.51
N ILE A 328 -40.05 -33.52 -42.50
CA ILE A 328 -39.32 -32.31 -42.04
C ILE A 328 -39.85 -31.63 -40.76
N GLU A 329 -39.31 -32.07 -39.63
CA GLU A 329 -38.97 -31.21 -38.47
C GLU A 329 -37.54 -31.56 -38.02
N ALA A 330 -36.72 -30.57 -37.64
CA ALA A 330 -35.34 -30.80 -37.18
C ALA A 330 -34.77 -29.66 -36.31
N LEU A 331 -33.79 -30.01 -35.46
CA LEU A 331 -32.83 -29.15 -34.73
C LEU A 331 -33.34 -28.32 -33.52
N LYS A 332 -33.12 -28.83 -32.29
CA LYS A 332 -32.65 -28.00 -31.14
C LYS A 332 -32.15 -28.79 -29.91
N LYS A 333 -30.96 -28.38 -29.40
CA LYS A 333 -30.29 -28.70 -28.10
C LYS A 333 -29.79 -30.16 -27.91
N GLN A 334 -28.64 -30.53 -27.33
CA GLN A 334 -27.52 -29.91 -26.56
C GLN A 334 -27.50 -30.17 -25.02
N LYS A 335 -26.31 -30.54 -24.48
CA LYS A 335 -25.88 -30.78 -23.06
C LYS A 335 -26.07 -32.21 -22.53
N LEU A 336 -25.28 -32.78 -21.60
CA LEU A 336 -23.88 -32.60 -21.08
C LEU A 336 -23.56 -33.79 -20.12
N THR A 337 -22.43 -33.79 -19.38
CA THR A 337 -22.05 -34.63 -18.20
C THR A 337 -21.57 -36.08 -18.49
N ASP A 338 -20.67 -36.74 -17.72
CA ASP A 338 -19.59 -36.27 -16.80
C ASP A 338 -18.54 -37.41 -16.59
N ALA A 339 -17.56 -37.23 -15.68
CA ALA A 339 -16.36 -38.06 -15.41
C ALA A 339 -16.65 -39.47 -14.80
N THR A 340 -15.71 -40.41 -14.53
CA THR A 340 -14.32 -40.27 -13.98
C THR A 340 -13.50 -41.60 -13.99
N SER A 341 -12.17 -41.49 -13.81
CA SER A 341 -11.27 -42.38 -13.00
C SER A 341 -10.48 -43.59 -13.58
N GLN A 342 -9.36 -43.86 -12.87
CA GLN A 342 -8.36 -44.96 -12.92
C GLN A 342 -7.23 -44.82 -13.97
N VAL A 343 -5.89 -44.79 -13.71
CA VAL A 343 -4.94 -44.99 -12.56
C VAL A 343 -4.05 -46.25 -12.67
N GLY A 344 -2.73 -46.03 -12.54
CA GLY A 344 -1.61 -46.99 -12.69
C GLY A 344 -0.56 -46.39 -13.63
N THR A 345 0.76 -46.40 -13.38
CA THR A 345 1.60 -47.18 -12.44
C THR A 345 2.58 -46.28 -11.65
N LEU A 346 3.35 -46.86 -10.71
CA LEU A 346 4.43 -46.18 -9.97
C LEU A 346 5.81 -46.44 -10.61
N SER A 347 6.69 -45.44 -10.61
CA SER A 347 8.10 -45.49 -11.07
C SER A 347 9.01 -44.65 -10.15
N GLU A 348 10.33 -44.69 -10.36
CA GLU A 348 11.33 -44.15 -9.42
C GLU A 348 11.32 -42.61 -9.25
N ASP A 349 10.53 -41.91 -10.06
CA ASP A 349 10.42 -40.45 -10.13
C ASP A 349 10.04 -39.79 -8.79
N ASP A 350 9.28 -40.48 -7.92
CA ASP A 350 8.86 -39.91 -6.63
C ASP A 350 10.04 -39.59 -5.70
N LYS A 351 11.17 -40.31 -5.78
CA LYS A 351 12.38 -39.98 -5.02
C LYS A 351 13.02 -38.67 -5.52
N ASN A 352 13.21 -38.56 -6.84
CA ASN A 352 13.74 -37.36 -7.48
C ASN A 352 12.83 -36.15 -7.23
N LYS A 353 11.51 -36.36 -7.21
CA LYS A 353 10.52 -35.32 -6.92
C LYS A 353 10.57 -34.87 -5.47
N GLN A 354 10.65 -35.78 -4.49
CA GLN A 354 10.82 -35.41 -3.08
C GLN A 354 12.15 -34.68 -2.85
N GLU A 355 13.24 -35.13 -3.45
CA GLU A 355 14.55 -34.46 -3.33
C GLU A 355 14.55 -33.07 -3.99
N LEU A 356 13.87 -32.90 -5.12
CA LEU A 356 13.70 -31.60 -5.79
C LEU A 356 12.79 -30.66 -4.98
N GLU A 357 11.68 -31.14 -4.45
CA GLU A 357 10.79 -30.37 -3.56
C GLU A 357 11.51 -29.97 -2.26
N GLN A 358 12.33 -30.86 -1.69
CA GLN A 358 13.17 -30.54 -0.53
C GLN A 358 14.22 -29.48 -0.89
N LYS A 359 14.96 -29.64 -1.99
CA LYS A 359 15.91 -28.62 -2.48
C LYS A 359 15.24 -27.27 -2.74
N GLN A 360 14.00 -27.24 -3.22
CA GLN A 360 13.21 -26.02 -3.38
C GLN A 360 12.78 -25.40 -2.04
N ARG A 361 12.39 -26.22 -1.05
CA ARG A 361 12.10 -25.75 0.32
C ARG A 361 13.34 -25.18 0.99
N GLU A 362 14.47 -25.91 0.96
CA GLU A 362 15.76 -25.44 1.47
C GLU A 362 16.21 -24.16 0.79
N ALA A 363 16.07 -24.02 -0.54
CA ALA A 363 16.38 -22.79 -1.24
C ALA A 363 15.48 -21.62 -0.78
N LYS A 364 14.18 -21.87 -0.57
CA LYS A 364 13.21 -20.87 -0.09
C LYS A 364 13.45 -20.46 1.36
N GLU A 365 13.93 -21.37 2.21
CA GLU A 365 14.31 -21.08 3.60
C GLU A 365 15.67 -20.37 3.68
N ARG A 366 16.66 -20.78 2.87
CA ARG A 366 17.91 -20.04 2.69
C ARG A 366 17.64 -18.59 2.25
N LEU A 367 16.67 -18.34 1.37
CA LEU A 367 16.26 -16.98 0.98
C LEU A 367 15.68 -16.18 2.17
N LYS A 368 14.72 -16.74 2.92
CA LYS A 368 14.20 -16.09 4.14
C LYS A 368 15.31 -15.76 5.14
N PHE A 369 16.29 -16.65 5.30
CA PHE A 369 17.46 -16.48 6.17
C PHE A 369 18.42 -15.39 5.68
N ARG A 370 18.33 -14.94 4.42
CA ARG A 370 19.02 -13.73 3.89
C ARG A 370 18.24 -12.45 4.24
N ASP A 371 16.93 -12.46 4.13
CA ASP A 371 16.08 -11.28 4.35
C ASP A 371 16.06 -10.78 5.82
N SER A 372 16.22 -11.68 6.80
CA SER A 372 16.15 -11.35 8.25
C SER A 372 17.47 -11.46 9.02
N CYS A 373 17.57 -10.77 10.15
CA CYS A 373 18.73 -10.80 11.04
C CYS A 373 18.58 -11.87 12.14
N HIS A 374 19.45 -12.86 12.13
CA HIS A 374 19.52 -13.96 13.11
C HIS A 374 20.70 -13.77 14.08
N TYR A 375 20.52 -14.08 15.36
CA TYR A 375 21.40 -13.68 16.45
C TYR A 375 21.66 -14.80 17.47
N GLN A 376 22.93 -15.09 17.73
CA GLN A 376 23.37 -15.89 18.89
C GLN A 376 23.29 -15.07 20.19
N VAL A 377 23.58 -13.76 20.12
CA VAL A 377 23.52 -12.82 21.25
C VAL A 377 22.96 -11.49 20.73
N ASN A 378 22.00 -10.91 21.46
CA ASN A 378 21.46 -9.58 21.18
C ASN A 378 21.03 -8.91 22.49
N GLU A 379 22.00 -8.75 23.38
CA GLU A 379 21.79 -8.39 24.77
C GLU A 379 22.24 -6.96 25.05
N TYR A 380 21.63 -6.35 26.07
CA TYR A 380 21.98 -5.01 26.55
C TYR A 380 22.26 -5.06 28.05
N ASP A 381 23.54 -4.94 28.40
CA ASP A 381 23.98 -4.86 29.78
C ASP A 381 23.61 -3.49 30.36
N ARG A 382 22.72 -3.51 31.35
CA ARG A 382 22.22 -2.31 32.03
C ARG A 382 23.20 -1.72 33.04
N PHE A 383 24.15 -2.49 33.54
CA PHE A 383 25.14 -2.05 34.51
C PHE A 383 26.28 -1.28 33.83
N TYR A 384 26.75 -1.79 32.68
CA TYR A 384 27.84 -1.17 31.92
C TYR A 384 27.37 -0.28 30.76
N ASN A 385 26.07 -0.25 30.43
CA ASN A 385 25.52 0.44 29.26
C ASN A 385 26.19 -0.02 27.96
N ILE A 386 26.33 -1.35 27.81
CA ILE A 386 26.97 -1.98 26.66
C ILE A 386 25.96 -2.93 25.99
N ARG A 387 25.64 -2.65 24.73
CA ARG A 387 24.96 -3.63 23.86
C ARG A 387 25.99 -4.59 23.26
N THR A 388 25.72 -5.89 23.39
CA THR A 388 26.50 -6.97 22.80
C THR A 388 25.62 -7.68 21.76
N ILE A 389 26.06 -7.67 20.51
CA ILE A 389 25.37 -8.31 19.38
C ILE A 389 26.33 -9.30 18.73
N ARG A 390 25.93 -10.55 18.58
CA ARG A 390 26.61 -11.59 17.79
C ARG A 390 25.58 -12.24 16.88
N THR A 391 25.79 -12.19 15.58
CA THR A 391 24.88 -12.88 14.64
C THR A 391 25.06 -14.40 14.73
N GLU A 392 24.13 -15.14 14.15
CA GLU A 392 24.40 -16.54 13.76
C GLU A 392 25.49 -16.62 12.68
N ALA A 393 26.02 -17.83 12.48
CA ALA A 393 27.08 -18.13 11.53
C ALA A 393 26.49 -18.38 10.14
N TYR A 394 26.66 -17.44 9.22
CA TYR A 394 26.14 -17.55 7.86
C TYR A 394 27.17 -18.21 6.95
N THR A 395 26.78 -19.31 6.28
CA THR A 395 27.59 -19.91 5.22
C THR A 395 27.66 -18.96 4.02
N ILE A 396 28.88 -18.49 3.70
CA ILE A 396 29.14 -17.63 2.53
C ILE A 396 29.60 -18.47 1.34
N ALA A 397 30.32 -19.56 1.58
CA ALA A 397 30.83 -20.48 0.58
C ALA A 397 31.06 -21.88 1.19
N GLU A 398 31.44 -22.86 0.37
CA GLU A 398 31.68 -24.24 0.82
C GLU A 398 32.64 -24.27 2.02
N HIS A 399 32.16 -24.76 3.16
CA HIS A 399 32.88 -24.85 4.45
C HIS A 399 33.39 -23.53 5.06
N LEU A 400 33.00 -22.35 4.54
CA LEU A 400 33.29 -21.04 5.11
C LEU A 400 32.02 -20.39 5.68
N THR A 401 31.99 -20.19 7.00
CA THR A 401 30.95 -19.40 7.68
C THR A 401 31.51 -18.07 8.18
N VAL A 402 30.62 -17.07 8.32
CA VAL A 402 30.97 -15.73 8.79
C VAL A 402 29.95 -15.24 9.81
N GLU A 403 30.46 -14.61 10.88
CA GLU A 403 29.66 -13.99 11.93
C GLU A 403 30.03 -12.52 12.09
N LEU A 404 29.04 -11.70 12.44
CA LEU A 404 29.22 -10.29 12.74
C LEU A 404 29.05 -10.05 14.24
N TYR A 405 29.99 -9.30 14.83
CA TYR A 405 30.04 -9.08 16.28
C TYR A 405 30.25 -7.61 16.61
N LYS A 406 29.49 -7.10 17.58
CA LYS A 406 29.60 -5.75 18.11
C LYS A 406 29.47 -5.77 19.63
N GLN A 407 30.39 -5.08 20.30
CA GLN A 407 30.34 -4.85 21.74
C GLN A 407 30.58 -3.36 22.00
N GLY A 408 29.52 -2.62 22.31
CA GLY A 408 29.55 -1.16 22.36
C GLY A 408 30.03 -0.55 21.04
N LEU A 409 31.20 0.09 21.06
CA LEU A 409 31.84 0.70 19.88
C LEU A 409 32.78 -0.24 19.10
N LYS A 410 33.08 -1.45 19.61
CA LYS A 410 34.02 -2.38 18.97
C LYS A 410 33.27 -3.34 18.04
N THR A 411 33.39 -3.11 16.73
CA THR A 411 32.85 -4.00 15.69
C THR A 411 33.95 -4.92 15.12
N ASN A 412 33.63 -6.20 15.01
CA ASN A 412 34.49 -7.24 14.48
C ASN A 412 33.71 -8.17 13.53
N VAL A 413 34.44 -8.91 12.70
CA VAL A 413 33.93 -10.00 11.87
C VAL A 413 34.75 -11.25 12.16
N PHE A 414 34.08 -12.40 12.21
CA PHE A 414 34.71 -13.72 12.30
C PHE A 414 34.56 -14.46 10.96
N PHE A 415 35.60 -15.16 10.52
CA PHE A 415 35.61 -16.05 9.36
C PHE A 415 36.08 -17.42 9.84
N ASN A 416 35.22 -18.43 9.73
CA ASN A 416 35.45 -19.75 10.29
C ASN A 416 35.45 -20.78 9.15
N LEU A 417 36.60 -21.42 8.91
CA LEU A 417 36.78 -22.41 7.84
C LEU A 417 37.01 -23.80 8.46
N SER A 418 36.10 -24.74 8.19
CA SER A 418 36.00 -26.00 8.96
C SER A 418 36.64 -27.25 8.34
N LYS A 419 37.00 -27.22 7.05
CA LYS A 419 37.49 -28.40 6.30
C LYS A 419 38.95 -28.32 5.86
N TYR A 420 39.49 -27.11 5.69
CA TYR A 420 40.84 -26.88 5.17
C TYR A 420 41.75 -26.32 6.27
N ASN A 421 42.86 -27.01 6.53
CA ASN A 421 43.83 -26.59 7.55
C ASN A 421 44.87 -25.64 6.94
N LEU A 422 44.73 -24.35 7.23
CA LEU A 422 45.69 -23.29 6.82
C LEU A 422 46.84 -23.09 7.84
N GLY A 423 46.99 -24.01 8.79
CA GLY A 423 47.88 -23.89 9.95
C GLY A 423 47.14 -23.30 11.14
N CYS A 424 47.54 -22.10 11.54
CA CYS A 424 46.92 -21.34 12.62
C CYS A 424 46.37 -19.99 12.13
N ALA A 425 45.38 -19.47 12.85
CA ALA A 425 44.97 -18.07 12.79
C ALA A 425 45.83 -17.26 13.80
N SER A 426 46.92 -16.65 13.33
CA SER A 426 47.91 -15.95 14.17
C SER A 426 47.82 -14.44 14.05
N TYR A 427 47.91 -13.74 15.19
CA TYR A 427 47.98 -12.28 15.26
C TYR A 427 49.41 -11.71 15.19
N LEU A 428 50.43 -12.58 15.34
CA LEU A 428 51.84 -12.20 15.47
C LEU A 428 52.35 -11.53 14.18
N PRO A 429 53.03 -10.35 14.24
CA PRO A 429 53.35 -9.55 13.04
C PRO A 429 53.98 -10.32 11.88
N ASN A 430 54.98 -11.16 12.16
CA ASN A 430 55.77 -11.87 11.14
C ASN A 430 55.06 -13.10 10.54
N GLN A 431 53.95 -13.54 11.15
CA GLN A 431 53.17 -14.72 10.73
C GLN A 431 51.68 -14.39 10.64
N ARG A 432 51.34 -13.10 10.48
CA ARG A 432 49.97 -12.63 10.73
C ARG A 432 49.01 -13.13 9.65
N SER A 433 48.04 -13.93 10.07
CA SER A 433 46.97 -14.42 9.21
C SER A 433 46.14 -13.26 8.68
N SER A 434 45.60 -13.42 7.48
CA SER A 434 44.81 -12.39 6.81
C SER A 434 43.67 -12.98 5.98
N VAL A 435 42.62 -12.17 5.83
CA VAL A 435 41.50 -12.45 4.93
C VAL A 435 41.37 -11.26 3.98
N LYS A 436 41.44 -11.50 2.68
CA LYS A 436 41.27 -10.47 1.65
C LYS A 436 40.01 -10.75 0.85
N ILE A 437 39.12 -9.79 0.80
CA ILE A 437 37.82 -9.90 0.12
C ILE A 437 37.90 -9.05 -1.15
N THR A 438 37.91 -9.70 -2.30
CA THR A 438 37.80 -9.02 -3.60
C THR A 438 36.32 -8.76 -3.87
N LEU A 439 35.97 -7.53 -4.17
CA LEU A 439 34.60 -7.13 -4.54
C LEU A 439 34.44 -7.04 -6.06
N ASP A 440 33.20 -7.02 -6.54
CA ASP A 440 32.88 -6.99 -7.98
C ASP A 440 33.46 -5.78 -8.73
N ASN A 441 33.62 -4.64 -8.05
CA ASN A 441 34.29 -3.45 -8.58
C ASN A 441 35.84 -3.56 -8.62
N GLY A 442 36.41 -4.70 -8.26
CA GLY A 442 37.87 -4.92 -8.16
C GLY A 442 38.52 -4.40 -6.87
N GLN A 443 37.76 -3.78 -5.96
CA GLN A 443 38.30 -3.31 -4.69
C GLN A 443 38.61 -4.49 -3.76
N VAL A 444 39.79 -4.50 -3.13
CA VAL A 444 40.20 -5.53 -2.17
C VAL A 444 40.14 -5.01 -0.74
N VAL A 445 39.22 -5.55 0.07
CA VAL A 445 39.10 -5.23 1.50
C VAL A 445 39.93 -6.22 2.32
N SER A 446 41.03 -5.74 2.92
CA SER A 446 41.95 -6.58 3.70
C SER A 446 41.63 -6.57 5.20
N PHE A 447 41.70 -7.76 5.80
CA PHE A 447 41.58 -8.03 7.22
C PHE A 447 42.82 -8.76 7.73
N TYR A 448 43.16 -8.56 9.00
CA TYR A 448 44.28 -9.21 9.69
C TYR A 448 43.79 -9.70 11.04
N HIS A 449 44.26 -10.87 11.47
CA HIS A 449 43.80 -11.50 12.72
C HIS A 449 44.10 -10.61 13.93
N SER A 450 43.19 -10.57 14.88
CA SER A 450 43.27 -9.73 16.08
C SER A 450 42.63 -10.43 17.30
N TRP A 451 42.90 -11.71 17.45
CA TRP A 451 42.48 -12.54 18.57
C TRP A 451 43.53 -13.62 18.85
N ASP A 452 43.21 -14.55 19.75
CA ASP A 452 44.10 -15.60 20.23
C ASP A 452 44.50 -16.57 19.10
N ILE A 453 45.60 -17.32 19.30
CA ILE A 453 46.15 -18.18 18.26
C ILE A 453 45.50 -19.56 18.32
N GLU A 454 44.56 -19.79 17.41
CA GLU A 454 43.88 -21.08 17.25
C GLU A 454 44.45 -21.83 16.03
N CYS A 455 44.67 -23.13 16.16
CA CYS A 455 45.34 -23.99 15.17
C CYS A 455 44.49 -25.22 14.83
N GLY A 456 44.64 -25.75 13.62
CA GLY A 456 43.92 -26.95 13.16
C GLY A 456 42.50 -26.68 12.67
N SER A 457 41.87 -25.59 13.12
CA SER A 457 40.75 -24.94 12.43
C SER A 457 41.07 -23.46 12.25
N PHE A 458 40.70 -22.88 11.09
CA PHE A 458 40.99 -21.47 10.82
C PHE A 458 39.82 -20.63 11.33
N LEU A 459 39.93 -20.23 12.60
CA LEU A 459 39.01 -19.37 13.33
C LEU A 459 39.57 -17.95 13.38
N PHE A 460 39.17 -17.12 12.42
CA PHE A 460 39.81 -15.83 12.17
C PHE A 460 38.91 -14.68 12.61
N LYS A 461 39.37 -13.83 13.53
CA LYS A 461 38.65 -12.64 14.01
C LYS A 461 39.41 -11.39 13.63
N ALA A 462 38.73 -10.42 13.01
CA ALA A 462 39.36 -9.16 12.62
C ALA A 462 38.47 -7.94 12.87
N ASN A 463 39.13 -6.82 13.17
CA ASN A 463 38.46 -5.53 13.34
C ASN A 463 37.81 -5.03 12.03
N LEU A 464 36.56 -4.58 12.16
CA LEU A 464 35.68 -4.14 11.10
C LEU A 464 35.37 -2.65 11.29
N ASN A 465 36.30 -1.80 10.84
CA ASN A 465 36.17 -0.34 10.97
C ASN A 465 35.21 0.29 9.94
N LYS A 466 34.83 1.55 10.16
CA LYS A 466 33.88 2.29 9.31
C LYS A 466 34.27 2.29 7.83
N THR A 467 35.55 2.44 7.48
CA THR A 467 36.02 2.45 6.08
C THR A 467 35.81 1.11 5.39
N LYS A 468 36.00 -0.01 6.10
CA LYS A 468 35.70 -1.35 5.58
C LYS A 468 34.19 -1.56 5.43
N ILE A 469 33.39 -1.17 6.43
CA ILE A 469 31.92 -1.22 6.39
C ILE A 469 31.39 -0.45 5.16
N SER A 470 31.83 0.80 4.98
CA SER A 470 31.44 1.64 3.83
C SER A 470 31.93 1.16 2.46
N SER A 471 32.79 0.14 2.41
CA SER A 471 33.22 -0.54 1.17
C SER A 471 32.38 -1.79 0.94
N LEU A 472 32.22 -2.63 1.98
CA LEU A 472 31.49 -3.89 1.93
C LEU A 472 29.96 -3.73 1.80
N LEU A 473 29.41 -2.59 2.20
CA LEU A 473 27.99 -2.24 1.97
C LEU A 473 27.64 -1.91 0.51
N LYS A 474 28.63 -1.71 -0.37
CA LYS A 474 28.39 -1.13 -1.72
C LYS A 474 28.40 -2.14 -2.87
N TYR A 475 29.14 -3.23 -2.74
CA TYR A 475 29.41 -4.16 -3.85
C TYR A 475 29.41 -5.61 -3.35
N PRO A 476 28.85 -6.56 -4.13
CA PRO A 476 28.94 -7.98 -3.80
C PRO A 476 30.37 -8.51 -3.78
N ILE A 477 30.55 -9.64 -3.08
CA ILE A 477 31.80 -10.40 -3.02
C ILE A 477 32.04 -11.13 -4.35
N LYS A 478 33.28 -11.01 -4.85
CA LYS A 478 33.81 -11.71 -6.03
C LYS A 478 34.66 -12.92 -5.65
N SER A 479 35.61 -12.75 -4.73
CA SER A 479 36.40 -13.84 -4.17
C SER A 479 36.88 -13.53 -2.75
N ILE A 480 37.24 -14.56 -1.99
CA ILE A 480 37.83 -14.45 -0.65
C ILE A 480 39.13 -15.26 -0.61
N LEU A 481 40.26 -14.58 -0.40
CA LEU A 481 41.55 -15.21 -0.11
C LEU A 481 41.76 -15.29 1.41
N LEU A 482 41.78 -16.50 1.94
CA LEU A 482 42.11 -16.82 3.33
C LEU A 482 43.60 -17.18 3.40
N LYS A 483 44.37 -16.62 4.34
CA LYS A 483 45.77 -16.98 4.58
C LYS A 483 46.02 -17.23 6.07
N GLY A 484 46.42 -18.45 6.42
CA GLY A 484 46.89 -18.84 7.74
C GLY A 484 48.41 -18.69 7.89
N THR A 485 49.00 -19.44 8.81
CA THR A 485 50.46 -19.45 9.04
C THR A 485 51.23 -20.34 8.06
N THR A 486 50.62 -21.43 7.56
CA THR A 486 51.29 -22.39 6.67
C THR A 486 50.81 -22.34 5.22
N ASP A 487 49.54 -22.02 4.99
CA ASP A 487 48.92 -22.10 3.65
C ASP A 487 47.86 -21.00 3.41
N SER A 488 47.35 -20.89 2.18
CA SER A 488 46.30 -19.96 1.78
C SER A 488 45.35 -20.55 0.73
N LEU A 489 44.04 -20.32 0.93
CA LEU A 489 42.96 -20.79 0.06
C LEU A 489 42.25 -19.58 -0.57
N GLU A 490 42.19 -19.50 -1.90
CA GLU A 490 41.27 -18.58 -2.59
C GLU A 490 39.94 -19.28 -2.92
N ILE A 491 38.85 -18.67 -2.48
CA ILE A 491 37.48 -19.11 -2.70
C ILE A 491 36.83 -18.15 -3.70
N THR A 492 36.67 -18.62 -4.94
CA THR A 492 36.00 -17.88 -6.03
C THR A 492 34.51 -18.19 -6.15
N ARG A 493 34.09 -19.38 -5.72
CA ARG A 493 32.67 -19.79 -5.71
C ARG A 493 32.00 -19.35 -4.41
N ILE A 494 31.44 -18.15 -4.42
CA ILE A 494 30.72 -17.55 -3.30
C ILE A 494 29.20 -17.80 -3.45
N GLU A 495 28.58 -18.48 -2.48
CA GLU A 495 27.13 -18.75 -2.46
C GLU A 495 26.30 -17.54 -2.02
N TYR A 496 26.83 -16.72 -1.10
CA TYR A 496 26.16 -15.53 -0.57
C TYR A 496 27.02 -14.28 -0.78
N ARG A 497 26.94 -13.71 -1.98
CA ARG A 497 27.80 -12.60 -2.43
C ARG A 497 27.39 -11.27 -1.81
N GLU A 498 26.11 -11.13 -1.49
CA GLU A 498 25.47 -9.94 -0.95
C GLU A 498 25.59 -9.87 0.59
N PHE A 499 26.20 -10.88 1.24
CA PHE A 499 26.23 -11.05 2.70
C PHE A 499 26.49 -9.77 3.50
N PHE A 500 27.52 -9.00 3.14
CA PHE A 500 27.84 -7.79 3.89
C PHE A 500 26.82 -6.66 3.69
N MET A 501 26.24 -6.56 2.49
CA MET A 501 25.19 -5.59 2.18
C MET A 501 23.93 -5.91 2.99
N ASP A 502 23.61 -7.19 3.15
CA ASP A 502 22.44 -7.67 3.89
C ASP A 502 22.63 -7.74 5.41
N LYS A 503 23.83 -8.07 5.91
CA LYS A 503 24.03 -8.41 7.32
C LYS A 503 24.74 -7.34 8.14
N LEU A 504 25.46 -6.39 7.53
CA LEU A 504 26.07 -5.30 8.30
C LEU A 504 25.01 -4.44 9.01
N LYS A 505 23.85 -4.19 8.38
CA LYS A 505 22.69 -3.52 9.01
C LYS A 505 22.16 -4.21 10.28
N CYS A 506 22.48 -5.49 10.51
CA CYS A 506 22.10 -6.21 11.75
C CYS A 506 22.93 -5.79 12.97
N ILE A 507 24.03 -5.04 12.78
CA ILE A 507 24.96 -4.63 13.84
C ILE A 507 25.31 -3.12 13.81
N GLU A 508 24.54 -2.27 13.13
CA GLU A 508 24.78 -0.80 13.11
C GLU A 508 24.36 -0.09 14.40
#